data_AF-A0A7Z9GFB5-F1
#
_entry.id   AF-A0A7Z9GFB5-F1
#
_cell.length_a   1.000
_cell.length_b   1.000
_cell.length_c   1.000
_cell.angle_alpha   90.00
_cell.angle_beta   90.00
_cell.angle_gamma   90.00
#
_symmetry.space_group_name_H-M   'P 1'
#
loop_
_entity.id
_entity.type
_entity.pdbx_description
1 polymer ?
#
loop_
_entity_poly.entity_id
_entity_poly.type
_entity_poly.pdbx_seq_one_letter_code
_entity_poly.pdbx_strand_id
1 'polypeptide(L)' 'MKRIVVIMCFFGFLLSDAYSQQLPQYSQYLLNDFVINPAMAGRNDYSLIQSNVRYQWLGFNDAPRTFTVS' A
#
# COMPACT_ATOMS: atom_id res chain seq x y z
N MET A 1 25.34 -31.85 -17.68
CA MET A 1 24.59 -31.70 -16.41
C MET A 1 24.67 -30.30 -15.82
N LYS A 2 25.86 -29.71 -15.57
CA LYS A 2 26.00 -28.35 -15.02
C LYS A 2 25.26 -27.25 -15.81
N ARG A 3 25.28 -27.32 -17.16
CA ARG A 3 24.55 -26.38 -18.02
C ARG A 3 23.02 -26.45 -17.86
N ILE A 4 22.48 -27.65 -17.66
CA ILE A 4 21.05 -27.86 -17.46
C ILE A 4 20.61 -27.25 -16.13
N VAL A 5 21.40 -27.46 -15.07
CA VAL A 5 21.14 -26.87 -13.75
C VAL A 5 21.13 -25.34 -13.82
N VAL A 6 22.10 -24.73 -14.50
CA VAL A 6 22.17 -23.26 -14.66
C VAL A 6 20.94 -22.71 -15.41
N ILE A 7 20.52 -23.38 -16.47
CA ILE A 7 19.32 -22.98 -17.23
C ILE A 7 18.06 -23.09 -16.34
N MET A 8 17.96 -24.16 -15.55
CA MET A 8 16.82 -24.38 -14.66
C MET A 8 16.74 -23.31 -13.56
N CYS A 9 17.88 -22.91 -12.99
CA CYS A 9 17.95 -21.82 -12.02
C CYS A 9 17.53 -20.47 -12.63
N PHE A 10 17.96 -20.17 -13.86
CA PHE A 10 17.60 -18.93 -14.55
C PHE A 10 16.09 -18.83 -14.80
N PHE A 11 15.46 -19.90 -15.29
CA PHE A 11 14.01 -19.93 -15.50
C PHE A 11 13.23 -19.89 -14.18
N GLY A 12 13.74 -20.49 -13.11
CA GLY A 12 13.13 -20.39 -11.78
C GLY A 12 13.08 -18.96 -11.25
N PHE A 13 14.12 -18.15 -11.52
CA PHE A 13 14.16 -16.74 -11.12
C PHE A 13 13.16 -15.88 -11.89
N LEU A 14 12.91 -16.18 -13.17
CA LEU A 14 11.96 -15.42 -14.00
C LEU A 14 10.49 -15.65 -13.62
N LEU A 15 10.19 -16.71 -12.87
CA LEU A 15 8.84 -17.07 -12.45
C LEU A 15 8.45 -16.51 -11.07
N SER A 16 9.31 -15.71 -10.44
CA SER A 16 8.99 -15.11 -9.15
C SER A 16 7.92 -14.02 -9.29
N ASP A 17 6.92 -14.03 -8.41
CA ASP A 17 5.93 -12.95 -8.32
C ASP A 17 6.59 -11.64 -7.92
N ALA A 18 6.26 -10.57 -8.65
CA ALA A 18 6.66 -9.21 -8.31
C ALA A 18 5.56 -8.52 -7.50
N TYR A 19 5.93 -7.97 -6.34
CA TYR A 19 5.05 -7.11 -5.55
C TYR A 19 5.15 -5.67 -6.05
N SER A 20 4.02 -5.07 -6.42
CA SER A 20 3.94 -3.64 -6.71
C SER A 20 3.39 -2.88 -5.51
N GLN A 21 3.77 -1.60 -5.40
CA GLN A 21 3.23 -0.71 -4.40
C GLN A 21 1.90 -0.13 -4.88
N GLN A 22 0.95 0.05 -3.95
CA GLN A 22 -0.29 0.74 -4.25
C GLN A 22 -0.01 2.21 -4.57
N LEU A 23 -0.74 2.77 -5.54
CA LEU A 23 -0.64 4.18 -5.87
C LEU A 23 -1.04 5.05 -4.66
N PRO A 24 -0.27 6.11 -4.36
CA PRO A 24 -0.58 7.00 -3.24
C PRO A 24 -1.90 7.73 -3.46
N GLN A 25 -2.77 7.69 -2.46
CA GLN A 25 -4.04 8.41 -2.48
C GLN A 25 -3.86 9.83 -1.92
N TYR A 26 -3.30 10.76 -2.71
CA TYR A 26 -2.99 12.13 -2.26
C TYR A 26 -4.18 12.87 -1.64
N SER A 27 -5.40 12.62 -2.08
CA SER A 27 -6.60 13.23 -1.48
C SER A 27 -6.79 12.86 -0.01
N GLN A 28 -6.27 11.71 0.45
CA GLN A 28 -6.33 11.30 1.85
C GLN A 28 -5.36 12.10 2.73
N TYR A 29 -4.29 12.67 2.16
CA TYR A 29 -3.33 13.49 2.89
C TYR A 29 -3.96 14.70 3.59
N LEU A 30 -4.97 15.30 2.95
CA LEU A 30 -5.69 16.45 3.50
C LEU A 30 -6.50 16.09 4.75
N LEU A 31 -6.87 14.82 4.90
CA LEU A 31 -7.61 14.30 6.06
C LEU A 31 -6.66 13.73 7.12
N ASN A 32 -5.56 13.10 6.66
CA ASN A 32 -4.56 12.46 7.48
C ASN A 32 -3.18 12.59 6.81
N ASP A 33 -2.38 13.54 7.30
CA ASP A 33 -1.02 13.79 6.80
C ASP A 33 -0.04 12.66 7.18
N PHE A 34 -0.30 11.97 8.29
CA PHE A 34 0.47 10.83 8.77
C PHE A 34 0.43 9.62 7.84
N VAL A 35 -0.67 9.41 7.10
CA VAL A 35 -0.84 8.26 6.19
C VAL A 35 0.16 8.25 5.03
N ILE A 36 0.66 9.41 4.63
CA ILE A 36 1.69 9.52 3.59
C ILE A 36 3.04 9.88 4.20
N ASN A 37 3.06 10.72 5.25
CA ASN A 37 4.28 11.21 5.86
C ASN A 37 4.41 10.74 7.33
N PRO A 38 5.16 9.65 7.60
CA PRO A 38 5.34 9.14 8.95
C PRO A 38 6.09 10.12 9.87
N ALA A 39 6.77 11.14 9.32
CA ALA A 39 7.40 12.18 10.13
C ALA A 39 6.40 13.08 10.88
N MET A 40 5.09 12.96 10.58
CA MET A 40 4.03 13.63 11.33
C MET A 40 3.78 13.00 12.71
N ALA A 41 4.32 11.81 13.01
CA ALA A 41 4.26 11.25 14.36
C ALA A 41 4.90 12.18 15.38
N GLY A 42 4.21 12.41 16.51
CA GLY A 42 4.73 13.26 17.59
C GLY A 42 4.76 14.75 17.27
N ARG A 43 4.11 15.20 16.19
CA ARG A 43 3.96 16.63 15.86
C ARG A 43 3.18 17.40 16.93
N ASN A 44 2.24 16.74 17.59
CA ASN A 44 1.40 17.33 18.63
C ASN A 44 1.86 16.85 20.01
N ASP A 45 1.59 17.64 21.04
CA ASP A 45 1.90 17.33 22.45
C ASP A 45 1.00 16.22 23.04
N TYR A 46 0.22 15.54 22.19
CA TYR A 46 -0.68 14.46 22.54
C TYR A 46 -0.60 13.34 21.51
N SER A 47 -0.88 12.11 21.96
CA SER A 47 -1.05 10.97 21.08
C SER A 47 -2.36 11.12 20.30
N LEU A 48 -2.26 11.18 18.97
CA LEU A 48 -3.40 11.25 18.08
C LEU A 48 -3.62 9.88 17.44
N ILE A 49 -4.79 9.29 17.66
CA ILE A 49 -5.27 8.14 16.91
C ILE A 49 -6.37 8.64 15.98
N GLN A 50 -6.25 8.33 14.69
CA GLN A 50 -7.21 8.75 13.67
C GLN A 50 -7.64 7.58 12.80
N SER A 51 -8.93 7.49 12.50
CA SER A 51 -9.49 6.52 11.56
C SER A 51 -10.20 7.23 10.40
N ASN A 52 -10.00 6.73 9.18
CA ASN A 52 -10.58 7.28 7.96
C ASN A 52 -11.19 6.16 7.12
N VAL A 53 -12.38 6.43 6.56
CA VAL A 53 -13.08 5.50 5.65
C VAL A 53 -13.43 6.23 4.37
N ARG A 54 -13.07 5.63 3.23
CA ARG A 54 -13.37 6.15 1.90
C ARG A 54 -14.15 5.12 1.10
N TYR A 55 -15.35 5.50 0.69
CA TYR A 55 -16.13 4.79 -0.34
C TYR A 55 -15.87 5.43 -1.69
N GLN A 56 -15.46 4.64 -2.68
CA GLN A 56 -15.28 5.10 -4.06
C GLN A 56 -16.43 4.55 -4.91
N TRP A 57 -16.77 5.24 -6.01
CA TRP A 57 -17.80 4.81 -6.96
C TRP A 57 -19.14 4.48 -6.27
N LEU A 58 -19.69 5.46 -5.54
CA LEU A 58 -20.98 5.31 -4.86
C LEU A 58 -22.08 4.85 -5.83
N GLY A 59 -22.90 3.90 -5.39
CA GLY A 59 -23.98 3.32 -6.19
C GLY A 59 -23.60 2.06 -6.97
N PHE A 60 -22.32 1.72 -7.08
CA PHE A 60 -21.88 0.43 -7.63
C PHE A 60 -21.77 -0.62 -6.52
N ASN A 61 -22.29 -1.82 -6.78
CA ASN A 61 -22.13 -2.93 -5.85
C ASN A 61 -20.65 -3.36 -5.81
N ASP A 62 -20.16 -3.72 -4.62
CA ASP A 62 -18.76 -4.10 -4.37
C ASP A 62 -17.70 -3.09 -4.81
N ALA A 63 -18.08 -1.81 -4.88
CA ALA A 63 -17.16 -0.74 -5.21
C ALA A 63 -16.00 -0.64 -4.19
N PRO A 64 -14.80 -0.18 -4.62
CA PRO A 64 -13.63 -0.09 -3.75
C PRO A 64 -13.87 0.72 -2.47
N ARG A 65 -13.39 0.18 -1.34
CA ARG A 65 -13.45 0.82 -0.02
C ARG A 65 -12.07 0.81 0.60
N THR A 66 -11.62 1.97 1.07
CA THR A 66 -10.33 2.11 1.77
C THR A 66 -10.60 2.46 3.23
N PHE A 67 -9.97 1.72 4.14
CA PHE A 67 -10.02 1.95 5.58
C PHE A 67 -8.61 2.20 6.08
N THR A 68 -8.41 3.26 6.86
CA THR A 68 -7.09 3.58 7.43
C THR A 68 -7.23 3.88 8.90
N VAL A 69 -6.29 3.39 9.70
CA VAL A 69 -6.15 3.71 11.12
C VAL A 69 -4.67 4.02 11.36
N SER A 70 -4.40 5.14 12.02
CA SER A 70 -3.06 5.66 12.30
C SER A 70 -2.96 6.24 13.70
#